data_AF-A0A964ZEA0-F1
#
_entry.id   AF-A0A964ZEA0-F1
#
_cell.length_a   1.000
_cell.length_b   1.000
_cell.length_c   1.000
_cell.angle_alpha   90.00
_cell.angle_beta   90.00
_cell.angle_gamma   90.00
#
_symmetry.space_group_name_H-M   'P 1'
#
loop_
_entity.id
_entity.type
_entity.pdbx_description
1 polymer ?
#
loop_
_entity_poly.entity_id
_entity_poly.type
_entity_poly.pdbx_seq_one_letter_code
_entity_poly.pdbx_strand_id
1 'polypeptide(L)'
;MFIFLSTIGLRDLEIALFATYFFIGRSTALKLFSLVATLLLRPHLALALIVGWVIAKYLHKFQPKRLNVAIVGLVVGAFALGGYGYSAGNFLKYRNDLLTPRVFEQVAWWRFFSNLVGLQFLTFTDLVVKMPASQLIALRLFFVDTFAIPLLFVFTLFATSSKFSVMRIQVFVSFAFFLGLVAQTNFNSSRQNLPFLSAMGVLGLVGILKSRNTDYEQRLSDVRRVKSNS
;
A
#
# COMPACT_ATOMS: atom_id res chain seq x y z
N MET A 1 2.92 31.80 -6.21
CA MET A 1 3.49 30.44 -6.35
C MET A 1 3.44 29.65 -5.03
N PHE A 2 3.86 30.23 -3.90
CA PHE A 2 3.83 29.56 -2.58
C PHE A 2 2.43 29.13 -2.11
N ILE A 3 1.40 29.97 -2.30
CA ILE A 3 0.01 29.63 -1.94
C ILE A 3 -0.46 28.40 -2.71
N PHE A 4 -0.22 28.35 -4.03
CA PHE A 4 -0.59 27.22 -4.88
C PHE A 4 0.12 25.91 -4.48
N LEU A 5 1.44 25.96 -4.25
CA LEU A 5 2.19 24.78 -3.78
C LEU A 5 1.70 24.30 -2.41
N SER A 6 1.37 25.24 -1.52
CA SER A 6 0.83 24.95 -0.19
C SER A 6 -0.57 24.32 -0.27
N THR A 7 -1.45 24.80 -1.15
CA THR A 7 -2.80 24.21 -1.35
C THR A 7 -2.72 22.78 -1.92
N ILE A 8 -1.81 22.52 -2.85
CA ILE A 8 -1.61 21.15 -3.37
C ILE A 8 -1.03 20.24 -2.28
N GLY A 9 -0.09 20.74 -1.48
CA GLY A 9 0.46 20.00 -0.33
C GLY A 9 -0.61 19.69 0.73
N LEU A 10 -1.47 20.66 1.05
CA LEU A 10 -2.57 20.52 2.00
C LEU A 10 -3.57 19.45 1.53
N ARG A 11 -3.97 19.48 0.26
CA ARG A 11 -4.83 18.45 -0.33
C ARG A 11 -4.22 17.05 -0.21
N ASP A 12 -2.94 16.89 -0.54
CA ASP A 12 -2.27 15.59 -0.46
C ASP A 12 -2.22 15.08 1.01
N LEU A 13 -2.09 15.98 1.97
CA LEU A 13 -2.08 15.69 3.41
C LEU A 13 -3.48 15.34 3.93
N GLU A 14 -4.51 16.06 3.50
CA GLU A 14 -5.93 15.73 3.79
C GLU A 14 -6.31 14.34 3.26
N ILE A 15 -5.91 14.01 2.03
CA ILE A 15 -6.14 12.68 1.45
C ILE A 15 -5.43 11.60 2.28
N ALA A 16 -4.18 11.85 2.71
CA ALA A 16 -3.45 10.90 3.55
C ALA A 16 -4.11 10.70 4.92
N LEU A 17 -4.61 11.78 5.51
CA LEU A 17 -5.35 11.78 6.77
C LEU A 17 -6.67 11.01 6.65
N PHE A 18 -7.48 11.24 5.61
CA PHE A 18 -8.72 10.49 5.40
C PHE A 18 -8.46 9.00 5.13
N ALA A 19 -7.44 8.66 4.34
CA ALA A 19 -7.05 7.27 4.11
C ALA A 19 -6.60 6.58 5.42
N THR A 20 -5.84 7.27 6.26
CA THR A 20 -5.42 6.74 7.56
C THR A 20 -6.62 6.55 8.49
N TYR A 21 -7.54 7.52 8.55
CA TYR A 21 -8.80 7.37 9.29
C TYR A 21 -9.66 6.22 8.77
N PHE A 22 -9.66 5.94 7.46
CA PHE A 22 -10.36 4.78 6.91
C PHE A 22 -9.79 3.45 7.43
N PHE A 23 -8.46 3.32 7.46
CA PHE A 23 -7.81 2.10 7.92
C PHE A 23 -7.91 1.92 9.43
N ILE A 24 -7.62 2.97 10.21
CA ILE A 24 -7.53 2.91 11.69
C ILE A 24 -8.90 3.11 12.36
N GLY A 25 -9.83 3.81 11.70
CA GLY A 25 -11.12 4.19 12.27
C GLY A 25 -11.90 2.99 12.82
N ARG A 26 -12.37 3.11 14.06
CA ARG A 26 -13.12 2.05 14.76
C ARG A 26 -14.61 2.04 14.36
N SER A 27 -15.16 3.21 14.00
CA SER A 27 -16.58 3.37 13.65
C SER A 27 -16.82 3.26 12.14
N THR A 28 -17.88 2.53 11.76
CA THR A 28 -18.28 2.36 10.35
C THR A 28 -18.69 3.68 9.71
N ALA A 29 -19.30 4.59 10.47
CA ALA A 29 -19.67 5.92 10.00
C ALA A 29 -18.44 6.76 9.61
N LEU A 30 -17.36 6.71 10.41
CA LEU A 30 -16.12 7.41 10.09
C LEU A 30 -15.44 6.83 8.84
N LYS A 31 -15.50 5.50 8.65
CA LYS A 31 -15.02 4.86 7.43
C LYS A 31 -15.81 5.27 6.20
N LEU A 32 -17.12 5.37 6.30
CA LEU A 32 -17.96 5.77 5.18
C LEU A 32 -17.72 7.25 4.84
N PHE A 33 -17.64 8.12 5.84
CA PHE A 33 -17.33 9.53 5.65
C PHE A 33 -15.96 9.73 4.99
N SER A 34 -14.93 9.04 5.50
CA SER A 34 -13.59 9.14 4.91
C SER A 34 -13.52 8.55 3.49
N LEU A 35 -14.33 7.52 3.19
CA LEU A 35 -14.47 6.97 1.84
C LEU A 35 -15.10 7.98 0.88
N VAL A 36 -16.20 8.64 1.30
CA VAL A 36 -16.89 9.67 0.50
C VAL A 36 -15.97 10.86 0.25
N ALA A 37 -15.28 11.35 1.29
CA ALA A 37 -14.28 12.40 1.14
C ALA A 37 -13.17 11.98 0.16
N THR A 38 -12.61 10.78 0.31
CA THR A 38 -11.57 10.27 -0.59
C THR A 38 -12.08 10.11 -2.02
N LEU A 39 -13.35 9.72 -2.22
CA LEU A 39 -13.96 9.56 -3.55
C LEU A 39 -14.08 10.91 -4.27
N LEU A 40 -14.49 11.95 -3.56
CA LEU A 40 -14.59 13.33 -4.07
C LEU A 40 -13.21 13.89 -4.45
N LEU A 41 -12.19 13.65 -3.62
CA LEU A 41 -10.85 14.18 -3.86
C LEU A 41 -10.04 13.36 -4.88
N ARG A 42 -10.23 12.03 -4.89
CA ARG A 42 -9.41 11.09 -5.65
C ARG A 42 -10.11 9.74 -5.87
N PRO A 43 -10.92 9.60 -6.94
CA PRO A 43 -11.81 8.45 -7.10
C PRO A 43 -11.08 7.10 -7.25
N HIS A 44 -9.92 7.08 -7.90
CA HIS A 44 -9.12 5.86 -8.06
C HIS A 44 -8.48 5.38 -6.75
N LEU A 45 -8.19 6.29 -5.81
CA LEU A 45 -7.73 5.92 -4.47
C LEU A 45 -8.88 5.32 -3.66
N ALA A 46 -10.08 5.91 -3.73
CA ALA A 46 -11.25 5.39 -3.04
C ALA A 46 -11.61 3.97 -3.50
N LEU A 47 -11.56 3.69 -4.81
CA LEU A 47 -11.76 2.35 -5.35
C LEU A 47 -10.78 1.33 -4.74
N ALA A 48 -9.50 1.70 -4.61
CA ALA A 48 -8.51 0.84 -3.99
C ALA A 48 -8.84 0.52 -2.51
N LEU A 49 -9.32 1.51 -1.76
CA LEU A 49 -9.75 1.33 -0.37
C LEU A 49 -10.97 0.39 -0.26
N ILE A 50 -11.94 0.50 -1.17
CA ILE A 50 -13.12 -0.37 -1.22
C ILE A 50 -12.67 -1.82 -1.48
N VAL A 51 -11.85 -2.04 -2.50
CA VAL A 51 -11.38 -3.38 -2.87
C VAL A 51 -10.62 -4.04 -1.72
N GLY A 52 -9.70 -3.31 -1.09
CA GLY A 52 -9.00 -3.82 0.08
C GLY A 52 -9.94 -4.14 1.24
N TRP A 53 -10.95 -3.31 1.51
CA TRP A 53 -11.93 -3.55 2.56
C TRP A 53 -12.79 -4.80 2.31
N VAL A 54 -13.21 -5.03 1.07
CA VAL A 54 -13.94 -6.23 0.65
C VAL A 54 -13.08 -7.47 0.84
N ILE A 55 -11.84 -7.47 0.34
CA ILE A 55 -10.91 -8.60 0.47
C ILE A 55 -10.59 -8.89 1.94
N ALA A 56 -10.42 -7.84 2.76
CA ALA A 56 -10.21 -7.96 4.19
C ALA A 56 -11.38 -8.64 4.92
N LYS A 57 -12.63 -8.31 4.56
CA LYS A 57 -13.83 -9.01 5.07
C LYS A 57 -13.85 -10.48 4.66
N TYR A 58 -13.55 -10.79 3.40
CA TYR A 58 -13.47 -12.17 2.93
C TYR A 58 -12.39 -12.97 3.66
N LEU A 59 -11.22 -12.36 3.90
CA LEU A 59 -10.11 -13.01 4.59
C LEU A 59 -10.43 -13.29 6.07
N HIS A 60 -11.14 -12.38 6.74
CA HIS A 60 -11.62 -12.61 8.10
C HIS A 60 -12.58 -13.81 8.19
N LYS A 61 -13.37 -14.07 7.14
CA LYS A 61 -14.33 -15.18 7.10
C LYS A 61 -13.67 -16.53 6.79
N PHE A 62 -12.68 -16.58 5.89
CA PHE A 62 -12.11 -17.84 5.39
C PHE A 62 -10.84 -18.31 6.11
N GLN A 63 -10.12 -17.44 6.83
CA GLN A 63 -8.89 -17.73 7.60
C GLN A 63 -7.99 -18.86 7.01
N PRO A 64 -7.29 -18.60 5.90
CA PRO A 64 -6.55 -19.65 5.17
C PRO A 64 -5.39 -20.25 5.98
N LYS A 65 -5.21 -21.58 5.88
CA LYS A 65 -4.16 -22.33 6.58
C LYS A 65 -2.73 -21.95 6.17
N ARG A 66 -2.50 -21.52 4.93
CA ARG A 66 -1.20 -21.05 4.41
C ARG A 66 -1.22 -19.55 4.12
N LEU A 67 -1.14 -18.75 5.17
CA LEU A 67 -1.35 -17.30 5.07
C LEU A 67 -0.31 -16.58 4.18
N ASN A 68 0.98 -16.95 4.23
CA ASN A 68 2.00 -16.29 3.40
C ASN A 68 1.74 -16.49 1.91
N VAL A 69 1.36 -17.70 1.50
CA VAL A 69 0.98 -18.00 0.11
C VAL A 69 -0.30 -17.25 -0.27
N ALA A 70 -1.27 -17.17 0.65
CA ALA A 70 -2.49 -16.42 0.43
C ALA A 70 -2.22 -14.91 0.27
N ILE A 71 -1.30 -14.31 1.04
CA ILE A 71 -0.93 -12.90 0.90
C ILE A 71 -0.31 -12.65 -0.47
N VAL A 72 0.63 -13.48 -0.91
CA VAL A 72 1.25 -13.33 -2.24
C VAL A 72 0.19 -13.45 -3.34
N GLY A 73 -0.68 -14.48 -3.26
CA GLY A 73 -1.77 -14.66 -4.23
C GLY A 73 -2.76 -13.50 -4.25
N LEU A 74 -3.13 -12.97 -3.08
CA LEU A 74 -4.03 -11.82 -2.96
C LEU A 74 -3.41 -10.54 -3.53
N VAL A 75 -2.10 -10.33 -3.34
CA VAL A 75 -1.39 -9.15 -3.86
C VAL A 75 -1.26 -9.21 -5.37
N VAL A 76 -0.85 -10.37 -5.91
CA VAL A 76 -0.79 -10.59 -7.37
C VAL A 76 -2.18 -10.45 -7.98
N GLY A 77 -3.19 -11.06 -7.37
CA GLY A 77 -4.59 -10.96 -7.80
C GLY A 77 -5.10 -9.52 -7.75
N ALA A 78 -4.85 -8.79 -6.66
CA ALA A 78 -5.25 -7.39 -6.52
C ALA A 78 -4.56 -6.49 -7.55
N PHE A 79 -3.28 -6.70 -7.82
CA PHE A 79 -2.55 -5.97 -8.85
C PHE A 79 -3.14 -6.22 -10.25
N ALA A 80 -3.41 -7.48 -10.59
CA ALA A 80 -4.06 -7.83 -11.85
C ALA A 80 -5.47 -7.21 -11.95
N LEU A 81 -6.29 -7.36 -10.90
CA LEU A 81 -7.62 -6.75 -10.81
C LEU A 81 -7.57 -5.23 -10.96
N GLY A 82 -6.54 -4.57 -10.42
CA GLY A 82 -6.32 -3.14 -10.59
C GLY A 82 -6.17 -2.75 -12.05
N GLY A 83 -5.34 -3.46 -12.81
CA GLY A 83 -5.18 -3.15 -14.24
C GLY A 83 -6.39 -3.53 -15.09
N TYR A 84 -7.10 -4.62 -14.76
CA TYR A 84 -8.40 -4.91 -15.37
C TYR A 84 -9.43 -3.81 -15.04
N GLY A 85 -9.43 -3.28 -13.82
CA GLY A 85 -10.29 -2.17 -13.41
C GLY A 85 -10.03 -0.89 -14.21
N TYR A 86 -8.76 -0.59 -14.53
CA TYR A 86 -8.42 0.52 -15.42
C TYR A 86 -8.95 0.28 -16.84
N SER A 87 -8.72 -0.91 -17.39
CA SER A 87 -9.18 -1.29 -18.73
C SER A 87 -10.71 -1.23 -18.84
N ALA A 88 -11.44 -1.73 -17.84
CA ALA A 88 -12.89 -1.64 -17.76
C ALA A 88 -13.39 -0.18 -17.68
N GLY A 89 -12.73 0.67 -16.89
CA GLY A 89 -13.05 2.10 -16.84
C GLY A 89 -12.80 2.82 -18.17
N ASN A 90 -11.75 2.42 -18.89
CA ASN A 90 -11.44 2.96 -20.21
C ASN A 90 -12.46 2.54 -21.26
N PHE A 91 -12.92 1.28 -21.21
CA PHE A 91 -13.99 0.75 -22.03
C PHE A 91 -15.31 1.51 -21.82
N LEU A 92 -15.71 1.72 -20.56
CA LEU A 92 -16.92 2.47 -20.23
C LEU A 92 -16.88 3.93 -20.70
N LYS A 93 -15.71 4.58 -20.63
CA LYS A 93 -15.56 6.00 -20.97
C LYS A 93 -15.41 6.25 -22.47
N TYR A 94 -14.65 5.41 -23.17
CA TYR A 94 -14.27 5.66 -24.57
C TYR A 94 -14.85 4.66 -25.57
N ARG A 95 -15.61 3.65 -25.13
CA ARG A 95 -16.22 2.59 -25.97
C ARG A 95 -15.26 1.96 -26.99
N ASN A 96 -13.98 1.87 -26.64
CA ASN A 96 -12.94 1.33 -27.52
C ASN A 96 -12.54 -0.09 -27.11
N ASP A 97 -12.16 -0.88 -28.10
CA ASP A 97 -11.95 -2.33 -28.02
C ASP A 97 -10.77 -2.78 -27.15
N LEU A 98 -10.97 -3.98 -26.60
CA LEU A 98 -10.07 -4.90 -25.91
C LEU A 98 -9.77 -4.62 -24.42
N LEU A 99 -10.29 -5.54 -23.60
CA LEU A 99 -9.84 -5.89 -22.25
C LEU A 99 -8.41 -6.46 -22.28
N THR A 100 -7.44 -5.71 -22.80
CA THR A 100 -6.02 -6.06 -22.80
C THR A 100 -5.29 -5.19 -21.78
N PRO A 101 -5.42 -5.48 -20.48
CA PRO A 101 -4.63 -4.79 -19.48
C PRO A 101 -3.15 -5.10 -19.68
N ARG A 102 -2.28 -4.08 -19.62
CA ARG A 102 -0.82 -4.25 -19.71
C ARG A 102 -0.21 -4.89 -18.45
N VAL A 103 -1.03 -5.47 -17.56
CA VAL A 103 -0.60 -6.07 -16.28
C VAL A 103 0.30 -7.28 -16.45
N PHE A 104 0.23 -7.95 -17.61
CA PHE A 104 1.09 -9.08 -17.93
C PHE A 104 2.39 -8.65 -18.62
N GLU A 105 2.55 -7.36 -18.93
CA GLU A 105 3.81 -6.84 -19.46
C GLU A 105 4.84 -6.68 -18.34
N GLN A 106 6.10 -6.99 -18.67
CA GLN A 106 7.23 -6.85 -17.75
C GLN A 106 7.36 -5.41 -17.19
N VAL A 107 7.01 -4.41 -17.99
CA VAL A 107 7.08 -2.99 -17.60
C VAL A 107 6.13 -2.67 -16.45
N ALA A 108 4.94 -3.29 -16.40
CA ALA A 108 3.97 -3.07 -15.33
C ALA A 108 4.49 -3.62 -13.98
N TRP A 109 5.13 -4.81 -14.02
CA TRP A 109 5.77 -5.40 -12.85
C TRP A 109 6.98 -4.60 -12.40
N TRP A 110 7.80 -4.09 -13.32
CA TRP A 110 8.92 -3.22 -12.98
C TRP A 110 8.45 -1.93 -12.28
N ARG A 111 7.33 -1.37 -12.74
CA ARG A 111 6.67 -0.23 -12.07
C ARG A 111 6.18 -0.61 -10.68
N PHE A 112 5.60 -1.79 -10.48
CA PHE A 112 5.19 -2.27 -9.16
C PHE A 112 6.38 -2.35 -8.18
N PHE A 113 7.45 -3.05 -8.54
CA PHE A 113 8.64 -3.19 -7.70
C PHE A 113 9.33 -1.84 -7.46
N SER A 114 9.43 -1.01 -8.49
CA SER A 114 10.02 0.32 -8.36
C SER A 114 9.20 1.24 -7.45
N ASN A 115 7.89 1.04 -7.33
CA ASN A 115 7.07 1.78 -6.36
C ASN A 115 7.26 1.31 -4.93
N LEU A 116 7.50 0.01 -4.72
CA LEU A 116 7.82 -0.53 -3.39
C LEU A 116 9.19 -0.03 -2.88
N VAL A 117 10.17 0.06 -3.77
CA VAL A 117 11.54 0.50 -3.42
C VAL A 117 11.70 2.03 -3.57
N GLY A 118 10.65 2.77 -3.93
CA GLY A 118 10.73 4.22 -4.16
C GLY A 118 11.57 4.64 -5.37
N LEU A 119 11.94 3.69 -6.23
CA LEU A 119 12.72 3.87 -7.46
C LEU A 119 11.86 4.10 -8.72
N GLN A 120 10.60 4.44 -8.55
CA GLN A 120 9.64 4.65 -9.64
C GLN A 120 10.10 5.67 -10.71
N PHE A 121 11.03 6.57 -10.38
CA PHE A 121 11.60 7.51 -11.36
C PHE A 121 12.46 6.84 -12.43
N LEU A 122 13.03 5.65 -12.15
CA LEU A 122 13.78 4.85 -13.13
C LEU A 122 12.88 4.24 -14.20
N THR A 123 11.56 4.26 -13.99
CA THR A 123 10.57 3.71 -14.94
C THR A 123 10.02 4.76 -15.89
N PHE A 124 10.50 6.00 -15.80
CA PHE A 124 10.14 7.08 -16.69
C PHE A 124 11.11 7.19 -17.87
N THR A 125 10.57 7.52 -19.03
CA THR A 125 11.33 7.88 -20.23
C THR A 125 11.95 9.27 -20.07
N ASP A 126 13.05 9.54 -20.79
CA ASP A 126 13.81 10.80 -20.78
C ASP A 126 12.97 12.06 -21.06
N LEU A 127 11.77 11.89 -21.61
CA LEU A 127 10.78 12.95 -21.85
C LEU A 127 10.20 13.55 -20.55
N VAL A 128 10.19 12.80 -19.45
CA VAL A 128 9.55 13.20 -18.18
C VAL A 128 10.59 13.65 -17.14
N VAL A 129 11.80 13.10 -17.19
CA VAL A 129 12.85 13.38 -16.20
C VAL A 129 14.13 13.80 -16.90
N LYS A 130 14.43 15.11 -16.87
CA LYS A 130 15.65 15.70 -17.47
C LYS A 130 16.90 15.59 -16.57
N MET A 131 16.77 15.01 -15.38
CA MET A 131 17.82 14.98 -14.36
C MET A 131 18.58 13.64 -14.42
N PRO A 132 19.92 13.63 -14.26
CA PRO A 132 20.70 12.39 -14.30
C PRO A 132 20.33 11.43 -13.15
N ALA A 133 20.38 10.13 -13.43
CA ALA A 133 19.97 9.07 -12.49
C ALA A 133 20.70 9.13 -11.13
N SER A 134 21.96 9.56 -11.10
CA SER A 134 22.76 9.72 -9.88
C SER A 134 22.18 10.77 -8.93
N GLN A 135 21.74 11.91 -9.45
CA GLN A 135 21.11 12.97 -8.65
C GLN A 135 19.73 12.55 -8.13
N LEU A 136 18.98 11.78 -8.93
CA LEU A 136 17.69 11.23 -8.50
C LEU A 136 17.85 10.21 -7.37
N ILE A 137 18.86 9.33 -7.44
CA ILE A 137 19.18 8.38 -6.37
C ILE A 137 19.65 9.13 -5.11
N ALA A 138 20.50 10.15 -5.26
CA ALA A 138 20.94 10.98 -4.13
C ALA A 138 19.75 11.67 -3.43
N LEU A 139 18.80 12.21 -4.20
CA LEU A 139 17.57 12.80 -3.65
C LEU A 139 16.75 11.76 -2.87
N ARG A 140 16.74 10.50 -3.29
CA ARG A 140 16.05 9.43 -2.57
C ARG A 140 16.75 9.02 -1.29
N LEU A 141 18.07 9.08 -1.25
CA LEU A 141 18.81 8.84 -0.01
C LEU A 141 18.50 9.95 1.02
N PHE A 142 18.26 11.18 0.56
CA PHE A 142 17.80 12.27 1.41
C PHE A 142 16.35 12.06 1.92
N PHE A 143 15.45 11.56 1.06
CA PHE A 143 14.07 11.21 1.43
C PHE A 143 13.89 9.71 1.73
N VAL A 144 14.71 9.22 2.67
CA VAL A 144 14.81 7.79 3.03
C VAL A 144 13.45 7.16 3.38
N ASP A 145 12.56 7.93 4.01
CA ASP A 145 11.22 7.50 4.43
C ASP A 145 10.38 6.94 3.29
N THR A 146 10.59 7.45 2.07
CA THR A 146 9.77 7.11 0.90
C THR A 146 9.96 5.66 0.45
N PHE A 147 11.10 5.05 0.75
CA PHE A 147 11.38 3.63 0.45
C PHE A 147 11.58 2.79 1.71
N ALA A 148 12.08 3.36 2.79
CA ALA A 148 12.25 2.64 4.05
C ALA A 148 10.90 2.22 4.64
N ILE A 149 9.87 3.07 4.59
CA ILE A 149 8.56 2.76 5.18
C ILE A 149 7.90 1.54 4.49
N PRO A 150 7.77 1.48 3.15
CA PRO A 150 7.22 0.29 2.48
C PRO A 150 8.03 -0.98 2.75
N LEU A 151 9.37 -0.89 2.72
CA LEU A 151 10.24 -2.05 2.93
C LEU A 151 10.11 -2.58 4.36
N LEU A 152 10.13 -1.71 5.36
CA LEU A 152 9.89 -2.08 6.76
C LEU A 152 8.49 -2.67 6.94
N PHE A 153 7.48 -2.11 6.28
CA PHE A 153 6.12 -2.65 6.33
C PHE A 153 6.03 -4.06 5.73
N VAL A 154 6.63 -4.30 4.57
CA VAL A 154 6.67 -5.64 3.95
C VAL A 154 7.46 -6.61 4.82
N PHE A 155 8.62 -6.20 5.34
CA PHE A 155 9.42 -7.03 6.23
C PHE A 155 8.63 -7.43 7.49
N THR A 156 7.99 -6.46 8.15
CA THR A 156 7.17 -6.72 9.35
C THR A 156 5.89 -7.51 9.04
N LEU A 157 5.36 -7.41 7.81
CA LEU A 157 4.24 -8.23 7.36
C LEU A 157 4.61 -9.71 7.22
N PHE A 158 5.85 -10.04 6.85
CA PHE A 158 6.29 -11.44 6.73
C PHE A 158 7.00 -11.97 7.98
N ALA A 159 7.72 -11.13 8.73
CA ALA A 159 8.53 -11.55 9.87
C ALA A 159 7.73 -11.78 11.16
N THR A 160 6.64 -11.04 11.38
CA THR A 160 5.86 -11.15 12.62
C THR A 160 4.78 -12.23 12.48
N SER A 161 4.96 -13.41 13.08
CA SER A 161 3.97 -14.52 13.02
C SER A 161 2.73 -14.33 13.91
N SER A 162 2.53 -13.14 14.47
CA SER A 162 1.42 -12.85 15.37
C SER A 162 0.11 -12.70 14.59
N LYS A 163 -0.64 -13.81 14.42
CA LYS A 163 -2.10 -13.89 14.16
C LYS A 163 -2.71 -12.58 13.60
N PHE A 164 -2.46 -12.35 12.31
CA PHE A 164 -2.37 -11.04 11.67
C PHE A 164 -3.59 -10.11 11.80
N SER A 165 -3.29 -8.83 12.04
CA SER A 165 -4.24 -7.73 11.92
C SER A 165 -4.71 -7.63 10.46
N VAL A 166 -5.96 -8.04 10.21
CA VAL A 166 -6.68 -7.92 8.94
C VAL A 166 -6.47 -6.55 8.28
N MET A 167 -6.25 -5.51 9.09
CA MET A 167 -5.93 -4.15 8.66
C MET A 167 -4.63 -4.03 7.85
N ARG A 168 -3.56 -4.77 8.20
CA ARG A 168 -2.29 -4.72 7.43
C ARG A 168 -2.46 -5.31 6.05
N ILE A 169 -3.13 -6.45 5.96
CA ILE A 169 -3.43 -7.10 4.69
C ILE A 169 -4.36 -6.21 3.86
N GLN A 170 -5.35 -5.58 4.50
CA GLN A 170 -6.21 -4.58 3.87
C GLN A 170 -5.40 -3.45 3.22
N VAL A 171 -4.46 -2.84 3.96
CA VAL A 171 -3.59 -1.76 3.45
C VAL A 171 -2.74 -2.25 2.28
N PHE A 172 -2.12 -3.43 2.41
CA PHE A 172 -1.22 -3.96 1.38
C PHE A 172 -1.95 -4.33 0.08
N VAL A 173 -3.12 -4.97 0.21
CA VAL A 173 -3.97 -5.32 -0.93
C VAL A 173 -4.55 -4.06 -1.60
N SER A 174 -4.98 -3.07 -0.82
CA SER A 174 -5.43 -1.78 -1.37
C SER A 174 -4.31 -1.11 -2.16
N PHE A 175 -3.09 -1.12 -1.61
CA PHE A 175 -1.92 -0.57 -2.27
C PHE A 175 -1.57 -1.32 -3.56
N ALA A 176 -1.61 -2.66 -3.55
CA ALA A 176 -1.35 -3.47 -4.73
C ALA A 176 -2.37 -3.21 -5.85
N PHE A 177 -3.66 -3.12 -5.51
CA PHE A 177 -4.70 -2.75 -6.47
C PHE A 177 -4.49 -1.34 -7.03
N PHE A 178 -4.16 -0.37 -6.17
CA PHE A 178 -3.84 1.00 -6.59
C PHE A 178 -2.66 1.03 -7.56
N LEU A 179 -1.59 0.29 -7.27
CA LEU A 179 -0.45 0.17 -8.18
C LEU A 179 -0.84 -0.48 -9.51
N GLY A 180 -1.75 -1.46 -9.50
CA GLY A 180 -2.30 -2.07 -10.71
C GLY A 180 -3.01 -1.05 -11.61
N LEU A 181 -3.79 -0.14 -11.03
CA LEU A 181 -4.43 0.96 -11.74
C LEU A 181 -3.40 1.95 -12.31
N VAL A 182 -2.46 2.39 -11.47
CA VAL A 182 -1.49 3.43 -11.85
C VAL A 182 -0.46 2.89 -12.86
N ALA A 183 -0.12 1.61 -12.82
CA ALA A 183 0.80 0.98 -13.77
C ALA A 183 0.31 1.08 -15.24
N GLN A 184 -1.00 1.21 -15.46
CA GLN A 184 -1.59 1.42 -16.78
C GLN A 184 -1.46 2.86 -17.30
N THR A 185 -1.03 3.78 -16.45
CA THR A 185 -0.85 5.21 -16.79
C THR A 185 0.62 5.55 -17.00
N ASN A 186 0.91 6.61 -17.75
CA ASN A 186 2.29 7.06 -18.00
C ASN A 186 2.89 7.88 -16.85
N PHE A 187 2.10 8.22 -15.82
CA PHE A 187 2.52 9.10 -14.75
C PHE A 187 2.29 8.46 -13.38
N ASN A 188 3.37 8.05 -12.72
CA ASN A 188 3.35 7.48 -11.38
C ASN A 188 4.32 8.22 -10.46
N SER A 189 3.82 9.06 -9.55
CA SER A 189 4.65 9.83 -8.61
C SER A 189 4.52 9.31 -7.18
N SER A 190 5.61 9.37 -6.40
CA SER A 190 5.62 8.87 -5.01
C SER A 190 4.62 9.62 -4.13
N ARG A 191 4.28 10.86 -4.51
CA ARG A 191 3.21 11.65 -3.88
C ARG A 191 1.86 10.94 -3.89
N GLN A 192 1.60 10.16 -4.93
CA GLN A 192 0.34 9.42 -5.08
C GLN A 192 0.24 8.25 -4.09
N ASN A 193 1.38 7.78 -3.59
CA ASN A 193 1.47 6.69 -2.62
C ASN A 193 1.46 7.19 -1.16
N LEU A 194 1.62 8.50 -0.90
CA LEU A 194 1.67 9.09 0.45
C LEU A 194 0.56 8.59 1.40
N PRO A 195 -0.71 8.47 0.96
CA PRO A 195 -1.78 7.95 1.83
C PRO A 195 -1.51 6.52 2.33
N PHE A 196 -0.93 5.68 1.48
CA PHE A 196 -0.54 4.32 1.87
C PHE A 196 0.73 4.31 2.71
N LEU A 197 1.71 5.16 2.42
CA LEU A 197 2.94 5.29 3.20
C LEU A 197 2.64 5.65 4.66
N SER A 198 1.74 6.61 4.89
CA SER A 198 1.32 7.00 6.24
C SER A 198 0.71 5.84 7.03
N ALA A 199 -0.22 5.09 6.44
CA ALA A 199 -0.84 3.92 7.07
C ALA A 199 0.16 2.78 7.29
N MET A 200 1.04 2.51 6.31
CA MET A 200 2.09 1.49 6.40
C MET A 200 3.11 1.82 7.49
N GLY A 201 3.51 3.08 7.65
CA GLY A 201 4.44 3.52 8.68
C GLY A 201 3.89 3.24 10.09
N VAL A 202 2.65 3.67 10.35
CA VAL A 202 1.98 3.43 11.65
C VAL A 202 1.85 1.93 11.92
N LEU A 203 1.34 1.17 10.95
CA LEU A 203 1.10 -0.26 11.13
C LEU A 203 2.39 -1.10 11.21
N GLY A 204 3.44 -0.69 10.50
CA GLY A 204 4.76 -1.30 10.54
C GLY A 204 5.41 -1.12 11.92
N LEU A 205 5.36 0.10 12.48
CA LEU A 205 5.84 0.38 13.83
C LEU A 205 5.12 -0.47 14.88
N VAL A 206 3.78 -0.54 14.80
CA VAL A 206 2.98 -1.42 15.67
C VAL A 206 3.39 -2.89 15.51
N GLY A 207 3.87 -3.29 14.33
CA GLY A 207 4.38 -4.64 14.06
C GLY A 207 5.61 -4.96 14.85
N ILE A 208 6.59 -4.06 14.77
CA ILE A 208 7.85 -4.19 15.50
C ILE A 208 7.59 -4.23 17.01
N LEU A 209 6.77 -3.32 17.53
CA LEU A 209 6.44 -3.24 18.95
C LEU A 209 5.78 -4.53 19.45
N LYS A 210 4.80 -5.06 18.70
CA LYS A 210 4.10 -6.29 19.08
C LYS A 210 5.00 -7.54 19.00
N SER A 211 5.89 -7.59 18.01
CA SER A 211 6.87 -8.67 17.88
C SER A 211 7.79 -8.72 19.09
N ARG A 212 8.35 -7.57 19.50
CA ARG A 212 9.21 -7.48 20.67
C ARG A 212 8.50 -7.95 21.95
N ASN A 213 7.27 -7.50 22.18
CA ASN A 213 6.51 -7.91 23.36
C ASN A 213 6.27 -9.43 23.40
N THR A 214 6.02 -10.05 22.24
CA THR A 214 5.83 -11.51 22.15
C THR A 214 7.11 -12.25 22.54
N ASP A 215 8.28 -11.80 22.05
CA ASP A 215 9.57 -12.38 22.42
C ASP A 215 9.90 -12.22 23.91
N TYR A 216 9.54 -11.08 24.51
CA TYR A 216 9.71 -10.85 25.95
C TYR A 216 8.82 -11.79 26.79
N GLU A 217 7.55 -11.94 26.44
CA GLU A 217 6.64 -12.85 27.16
C GLU A 217 7.08 -14.31 27.05
N GLN A 218 7.55 -14.73 25.88
CA GLN A 218 8.06 -16.08 25.68
C GLN A 218 9.30 -16.35 26.54
N ARG A 219 10.28 -15.44 26.53
CA ARG A 219 11.47 -15.53 27.40
C ARG A 219 11.14 -15.57 28.89
N LEU A 220 10.15 -14.78 29.34
CA LEU A 220 9.68 -14.79 30.73
C LEU A 220 8.99 -16.10 31.11
N SER A 221 8.29 -16.73 30.17
CA SER A 221 7.66 -18.04 30.39
C SER A 221 8.70 -19.16 30.50
N ASP A 222 9.77 -19.11 29.71
CA ASP A 222 10.86 -20.08 29.76
C ASP A 222 11.64 -19.97 31.08
N VAL A 223 11.97 -18.75 31.54
CA VAL A 223 12.62 -18.53 32.84
C VAL A 223 11.76 -19.03 34.01
N ARG A 224 10.44 -18.84 33.96
CA ARG A 224 9.52 -19.37 34.98
C ARG A 224 9.45 -20.90 34.98
N ARG A 225 9.49 -21.55 33.81
CA ARG A 225 9.54 -23.02 33.73
C ARG A 225 10.84 -23.59 34.30
N VAL A 226 11.97 -22.93 34.07
CA VAL A 226 13.27 -23.37 34.63
C VAL A 226 13.25 -23.29 36.16
N LYS A 227 12.70 -22.22 36.75
CA LYS A 227 12.58 -22.09 38.21
C LYS A 227 11.56 -23.04 38.86
N SER A 228 10.59 -23.55 38.10
CA SER A 228 9.59 -24.50 38.61
C SER A 228 10.11 -25.95 38.66
N ASN A 229 11.21 -26.25 37.98
CA ASN A 229 11.78 -27.59 37.86
C ASN A 229 13.09 -27.75 38.66
N SER A 230 13.48 -26.74 39.45
CA SER A 230 14.60 -26.79 40.41
C SER A 230 14.06 -26.71 41.84
#